data_AF-A0A1Q3HBJ3-F1
#
_entry.id   AF-A0A1Q3HBJ3-F1
#
_cell.length_a   1.000
_cell.length_b   1.000
_cell.length_c   1.000
_cell.angle_alpha   90.00
_cell.angle_beta   90.00
_cell.angle_gamma   90.00
#
_symmetry.space_group_name_H-M   'P 1'
#
loop_
_entity.id
_entity.type
_entity.pdbx_description
1 polymer ?
#
loop_
_entity_poly.entity_id
_entity_poly.type
_entity_poly.pdbx_seq_one_letter_code
_entity_poly.pdbx_strand_id
1 'polypeptide(L)'
;MEPLQTTTLQLPCFLHGSYSTIESATKGEGHRCGEQYQLRGSFPQPHELRAVAPGEVVFTHNVVDFQDELPAWRLYMLSEVIMSMCEVDEKNHRYLSRLYETTFRETAWGALYFALSGHAPESAERVAPRIQAVLQFWDSLQHGRYLHKKLNTFMSLEELMTAACGWAMDAWCPEGGTSVPSRFRVASERMARATREDCVEAILRQLPRILPFADRNQLNHPEVVMDSTAWREHLATLDAAEFDRISGVRPGAVLGRLYGWDRELDVH
;
A
#
# COMPACT_ATOMS: atom_id res chain seq x y z
N MET A 1 25.04 2.57 -29.43
CA MET A 1 23.72 3.22 -29.61
C MET A 1 22.76 2.37 -28.82
N GLU A 2 22.54 2.70 -27.54
CA GLU A 2 21.58 1.95 -26.71
C GLU A 2 20.17 2.18 -27.27
N PRO A 3 19.32 1.14 -27.34
CA PRO A 3 17.95 1.33 -27.78
C PRO A 3 17.24 2.21 -26.75
N LEU A 4 16.62 3.29 -27.22
CA LEU A 4 15.61 4.06 -26.48
C LEU A 4 14.58 3.05 -25.95
N GLN A 5 14.68 2.69 -24.67
CA GLN A 5 13.63 1.96 -23.98
C GLN A 5 12.41 2.89 -24.01
N THR A 6 11.42 2.56 -24.82
CA THR A 6 10.11 3.16 -24.75
C THR A 6 9.53 2.83 -23.38
N THR A 7 9.69 3.76 -22.43
CA THR A 7 9.23 3.71 -21.03
C THR A 7 7.71 3.77 -20.97
N THR A 8 7.04 2.77 -21.53
CA THR A 8 5.59 2.64 -21.51
C THR A 8 5.15 1.91 -20.24
N LEU A 9 3.98 2.28 -19.70
CA LEU A 9 3.35 1.53 -18.61
C LEU A 9 2.84 0.21 -19.17
N GLN A 10 3.27 -0.91 -18.59
CA GLN A 10 2.78 -2.25 -18.92
C GLN A 10 2.10 -2.87 -17.70
N LEU A 11 0.92 -3.47 -17.93
CA LEU A 11 0.15 -4.18 -16.92
C LEU A 11 -0.15 -5.61 -17.40
N PRO A 12 -0.34 -6.58 -16.48
CA PRO A 12 -0.80 -7.92 -16.83
C PRO A 12 -2.12 -7.89 -17.61
N CYS A 13 -2.20 -8.61 -18.73
CA CYS A 13 -3.36 -8.50 -19.63
C CYS A 13 -4.68 -8.96 -18.95
N PHE A 14 -4.59 -9.86 -17.96
CA PHE A 14 -5.73 -10.31 -17.16
C PHE A 14 -6.37 -9.21 -16.30
N LEU A 15 -5.73 -8.03 -16.18
CA LEU A 15 -6.29 -6.85 -15.49
C LEU A 15 -7.03 -5.89 -16.44
N HIS A 16 -7.24 -6.28 -17.70
CA HIS A 16 -7.98 -5.49 -18.69
C HIS A 16 -9.19 -6.24 -19.25
N GLY A 17 -10.36 -5.61 -19.23
CA GLY A 17 -11.62 -6.22 -19.66
C GLY A 17 -12.80 -5.66 -18.88
N SER A 18 -13.97 -6.28 -19.02
CA SER A 18 -15.08 -6.03 -18.08
C SER A 18 -14.73 -6.54 -16.69
N TYR A 19 -15.44 -6.09 -15.67
CA TYR A 19 -15.25 -6.55 -14.29
C TYR A 19 -15.33 -8.08 -14.19
N SER A 20 -16.38 -8.69 -14.74
CA SER A 20 -16.59 -10.14 -14.70
C SER A 20 -15.50 -10.93 -15.42
N THR A 21 -14.99 -10.40 -16.55
CA THR A 21 -13.88 -11.02 -17.28
C THR A 21 -12.60 -10.98 -16.44
N ILE A 22 -12.30 -9.82 -15.84
CA ILE A 22 -11.12 -9.66 -14.99
C ILE A 22 -11.23 -10.54 -13.75
N GLU A 23 -12.39 -10.59 -13.09
CA GLU A 23 -12.62 -11.42 -11.91
C GLU A 23 -12.37 -12.91 -12.21
N SER A 24 -12.90 -13.42 -13.32
CA SER A 24 -12.65 -14.81 -13.71
C SER A 24 -11.16 -15.04 -14.02
N ALA A 25 -10.50 -14.08 -14.67
CA ALA A 25 -9.10 -14.20 -15.05
C ALA A 25 -8.15 -14.11 -13.85
N THR A 26 -8.42 -13.21 -12.90
CA THR A 26 -7.63 -13.07 -11.67
C THR A 26 -7.77 -14.27 -10.75
N LYS A 27 -8.96 -14.87 -10.65
CA LYS A 27 -9.16 -16.15 -9.94
C LYS A 27 -8.34 -17.27 -10.57
N GLY A 28 -8.40 -17.42 -11.89
CA GLY A 28 -7.60 -18.40 -12.62
C GLY A 28 -6.09 -18.20 -12.43
N GLU A 29 -5.64 -16.94 -12.48
CA GLU A 29 -4.23 -16.60 -12.26
C GLU A 29 -3.78 -16.87 -10.81
N GLY A 30 -4.64 -16.60 -9.83
CA GLY A 30 -4.37 -16.89 -8.43
C GLY A 30 -4.21 -18.38 -8.17
N HIS A 31 -5.14 -19.21 -8.66
CA HIS A 31 -5.02 -20.68 -8.57
C HIS A 31 -3.74 -21.18 -9.23
N ARG A 32 -3.43 -20.70 -10.44
CA ARG A 32 -2.20 -21.06 -11.15
C ARG A 32 -0.94 -20.71 -10.35
N CYS A 33 -0.91 -19.53 -9.72
CA CYS A 33 0.18 -19.12 -8.85
C CYS A 33 0.31 -20.03 -7.64
N GLY A 34 -0.80 -20.37 -6.98
CA GLY A 34 -0.83 -21.27 -5.83
C GLY A 34 -0.34 -22.68 -6.15
N GLU A 35 -0.89 -23.29 -7.21
CA GLU A 35 -0.50 -24.62 -7.69
C GLU A 35 0.97 -24.68 -8.09
N GLN A 36 1.44 -23.70 -8.85
CA GLN A 36 2.84 -23.68 -9.28
C GLN A 36 3.80 -23.44 -8.10
N TYR A 37 3.41 -22.62 -7.13
CA TYR A 37 4.20 -22.44 -5.92
C TYR A 37 4.30 -23.75 -5.12
N GLN A 38 3.20 -24.50 -4.94
CA GLN A 38 3.26 -25.81 -4.29
C GLN A 38 4.16 -26.80 -5.02
N LEU A 39 4.17 -26.77 -6.36
CA LEU A 39 4.97 -27.68 -7.17
C LEU A 39 6.45 -27.31 -7.25
N ARG A 40 6.78 -26.00 -7.30
CA ARG A 40 8.12 -25.51 -7.68
C ARG A 40 8.72 -24.48 -6.71
N GLY A 41 8.00 -24.09 -5.67
CA GLY A 41 8.43 -23.07 -4.70
C GLY A 41 8.59 -21.66 -5.28
N SER A 42 8.01 -21.37 -6.44
CA SER A 42 8.14 -20.08 -7.13
C SER A 42 6.86 -19.68 -7.85
N PHE A 43 6.61 -18.37 -7.96
CA PHE A 43 5.47 -17.85 -8.70
C PHE A 43 5.81 -17.68 -10.18
N PRO A 44 4.90 -18.06 -11.08
CA PRO A 44 5.07 -17.77 -12.49
C PRO A 44 4.87 -16.29 -12.81
N GLN A 45 5.60 -15.80 -13.80
CA GLN A 45 5.26 -14.51 -14.41
C GLN A 45 3.86 -14.57 -15.06
N PRO A 46 3.15 -13.43 -15.16
CA PRO A 46 1.96 -13.32 -16.00
C PRO A 46 2.25 -13.79 -17.42
N HIS A 47 1.29 -14.47 -18.04
CA HIS A 47 1.46 -14.97 -19.42
C HIS A 47 1.70 -13.86 -20.44
N GLU A 48 1.06 -12.70 -20.23
CA GLU A 48 1.14 -11.57 -21.14
C GLU A 48 1.11 -10.26 -20.37
N LEU A 49 2.02 -9.36 -20.73
CA LEU A 49 2.01 -7.96 -20.35
C LEU A 49 1.59 -7.13 -21.55
N ARG A 50 0.66 -6.20 -21.36
CA ARG A 50 0.20 -5.31 -22.41
C ARG A 50 0.44 -3.86 -22.01
N ALA A 51 0.89 -3.06 -22.98
CA ALA A 51 1.07 -1.63 -22.79
C ALA A 51 -0.29 -0.95 -22.61
N VAL A 52 -0.36 -0.07 -21.61
CA VAL A 52 -1.49 0.84 -21.41
C VAL A 52 -1.41 1.92 -22.47
N ALA A 53 -2.44 2.04 -23.31
CA ALA A 53 -2.43 3.00 -24.40
C ALA A 53 -2.54 4.43 -23.87
N PRO A 54 -1.97 5.43 -24.58
CA PRO A 54 -2.15 6.83 -24.20
C PRO A 54 -3.63 7.19 -24.08
N GLY A 55 -4.02 7.75 -22.94
CA GLY A 55 -5.40 8.17 -22.65
C GLY A 55 -6.27 7.10 -21.98
N GLU A 56 -5.84 5.83 -21.95
CA GLU A 56 -6.46 4.81 -21.09
C GLU A 56 -6.22 5.14 -19.62
N VAL A 57 -7.17 4.73 -18.78
CA VAL A 57 -7.17 5.02 -17.34
C VAL A 57 -7.02 3.74 -16.56
N VAL A 58 -6.20 3.78 -15.51
CA VAL A 58 -5.94 2.67 -14.60
C VAL A 58 -6.68 2.91 -13.28
N PHE A 59 -7.65 2.06 -12.99
CA PHE A 59 -8.35 2.03 -11.72
C PHE A 59 -7.48 1.34 -10.66
N THR A 60 -7.18 2.07 -9.60
CA THR A 60 -6.32 1.62 -8.50
C THR A 60 -7.08 1.39 -7.19
N HIS A 61 -8.40 1.62 -7.21
CA HIS A 61 -9.29 1.30 -6.10
C HIS A 61 -10.71 1.06 -6.63
N ASN A 62 -11.45 0.15 -5.99
CA ASN A 62 -12.82 -0.22 -6.38
C ASN A 62 -13.86 0.89 -6.16
N VAL A 63 -13.71 1.75 -5.15
CA VAL A 63 -14.70 2.79 -4.77
C VAL A 63 -14.99 3.84 -5.85
N VAL A 64 -14.16 3.93 -6.90
CA VAL A 64 -14.37 4.83 -8.03
C VAL A 64 -14.69 4.10 -9.33
N ASP A 65 -14.79 2.77 -9.30
CA ASP A 65 -15.13 1.94 -10.45
C ASP A 65 -16.62 1.62 -10.44
N PHE A 66 -17.34 2.21 -11.38
CA PHE A 66 -18.78 1.98 -11.61
C PHE A 66 -19.03 1.50 -13.04
N GLN A 67 -18.00 1.03 -13.73
CA GLN A 67 -18.02 0.76 -15.17
C GLN A 67 -17.87 -0.74 -15.45
N ASP A 68 -18.61 -1.56 -14.73
CA ASP A 68 -18.43 -3.02 -14.71
C ASP A 68 -18.45 -3.66 -16.10
N GLU A 69 -19.32 -3.18 -16.98
CA GLU A 69 -19.47 -3.73 -18.34
C GLU A 69 -18.43 -3.20 -19.35
N LEU A 70 -17.74 -2.11 -19.02
CA LEU A 70 -16.79 -1.48 -19.95
C LEU A 70 -15.37 -2.07 -19.77
N PRO A 71 -14.65 -2.30 -20.89
CA PRO A 71 -13.24 -2.62 -20.84
C PRO A 71 -12.45 -1.51 -20.17
N ALA A 72 -11.76 -1.83 -19.07
CA ALA A 72 -10.88 -0.91 -18.37
C ALA A 72 -9.72 -1.66 -17.70
N TRP A 73 -8.65 -0.93 -17.37
CA TRP A 73 -7.55 -1.43 -16.55
C TRP A 73 -7.91 -1.36 -15.07
N ARG A 74 -7.98 -2.50 -14.38
CA ARG A 74 -8.36 -2.60 -12.96
C ARG A 74 -7.22 -3.17 -12.13
N LEU A 75 -6.24 -2.34 -11.79
CA LEU A 75 -5.08 -2.76 -10.99
C LEU A 75 -5.49 -3.27 -9.61
N TYR A 76 -6.54 -2.70 -9.01
CA TYR A 76 -7.01 -3.11 -7.69
C TYR A 76 -7.47 -4.58 -7.64
N MET A 77 -7.88 -5.17 -8.77
CA MET A 77 -8.31 -6.57 -8.86
C MET A 77 -7.16 -7.57 -8.68
N LEU A 78 -5.91 -7.11 -8.58
CA LEU A 78 -4.80 -7.97 -8.19
C LEU A 78 -4.98 -8.54 -6.77
N SER A 79 -5.83 -7.93 -5.92
CA SER A 79 -6.24 -8.52 -4.64
C SER A 79 -6.87 -9.90 -4.83
N GLU A 80 -7.63 -10.11 -5.90
CA GLU A 80 -8.30 -11.38 -6.19
C GLU A 80 -7.31 -12.49 -6.56
N VAL A 81 -6.18 -12.12 -7.20
CA VAL A 81 -5.09 -13.08 -7.45
C VAL A 81 -4.52 -13.58 -6.13
N ILE A 82 -4.26 -12.65 -5.19
CA ILE A 82 -3.70 -12.99 -3.88
C ILE A 82 -4.70 -13.82 -3.07
N MET A 83 -5.97 -13.45 -3.06
CA MET A 83 -7.03 -14.18 -2.36
C MET A 83 -7.16 -15.62 -2.89
N SER A 84 -7.33 -15.78 -4.20
CA SER A 84 -7.51 -17.11 -4.82
C SER A 84 -6.25 -17.97 -4.71
N MET A 85 -5.05 -17.36 -4.75
CA MET A 85 -3.80 -18.07 -4.48
C MET A 85 -3.78 -18.63 -3.04
N CYS A 86 -4.29 -17.88 -2.07
CA CYS A 86 -4.32 -18.33 -0.68
C CYS A 86 -5.40 -19.39 -0.40
N GLU A 87 -6.41 -19.54 -1.25
CA GLU A 87 -7.37 -20.66 -1.17
C GLU A 87 -6.71 -22.01 -1.46
N VAL A 88 -5.64 -22.02 -2.24
CA VAL A 88 -4.85 -23.24 -2.56
C VAL A 88 -4.00 -23.72 -1.37
N ASP A 89 -3.60 -22.81 -0.48
CA ASP A 89 -2.84 -23.11 0.75
C ASP A 89 -3.23 -22.15 1.88
N GLU A 90 -4.41 -22.39 2.45
CA GLU A 90 -5.05 -21.53 3.46
C GLU A 90 -4.19 -21.36 4.72
N LYS A 91 -3.40 -22.39 5.08
CA LYS A 91 -2.58 -22.40 6.30
C LYS A 91 -1.45 -21.38 6.25
N ASN A 92 -1.03 -20.99 5.05
CA ASN A 92 0.12 -20.11 4.83
C ASN A 92 -0.23 -18.77 4.19
N HIS A 93 -1.50 -18.35 4.19
CA HIS A 93 -1.97 -17.12 3.54
C HIS A 93 -1.02 -15.93 3.73
N ARG A 94 -0.68 -15.58 4.98
CA ARG A 94 0.18 -14.42 5.29
C ARG A 94 1.59 -14.58 4.73
N TYR A 95 2.12 -15.80 4.72
CA TYR A 95 3.45 -16.10 4.21
C TYR A 95 3.46 -16.03 2.68
N LEU A 96 2.49 -16.64 2.00
CA LEU A 96 2.37 -16.60 0.55
C LEU A 96 2.14 -15.20 0.02
N SER A 97 1.26 -14.41 0.64
CA SER A 97 1.04 -13.01 0.29
C SER A 97 2.34 -12.19 0.39
N ARG A 98 3.16 -12.42 1.43
CA ARG A 98 4.47 -11.77 1.61
C ARG A 98 5.48 -12.14 0.52
N LEU A 99 5.54 -13.42 0.18
CA LEU A 99 6.44 -13.88 -0.89
C LEU A 99 5.99 -13.30 -2.23
N TYR A 100 4.70 -13.33 -2.51
CA TYR A 100 4.12 -12.79 -3.74
C TYR A 100 4.40 -11.28 -3.85
N GLU A 101 4.21 -10.53 -2.77
CA GLU A 101 4.63 -9.12 -2.69
C GLU A 101 6.12 -8.96 -3.03
N THR A 102 6.99 -9.73 -2.37
CA THR A 102 8.44 -9.65 -2.58
C THR A 102 8.81 -9.90 -4.04
N THR A 103 8.23 -10.93 -4.66
CA THR A 103 8.50 -11.30 -6.05
C THR A 103 7.99 -10.25 -7.03
N PHE A 104 6.73 -9.80 -6.92
CA PHE A 104 6.14 -8.95 -7.95
C PHE A 104 6.36 -7.47 -7.74
N ARG A 105 6.83 -7.04 -6.57
CA ARG A 105 7.33 -5.68 -6.37
C ARG A 105 8.55 -5.36 -7.25
N GLU A 106 9.23 -6.36 -7.80
CA GLU A 106 10.27 -6.21 -8.83
C GLU A 106 9.71 -5.89 -10.24
N THR A 107 8.41 -5.62 -10.35
CA THR A 107 7.75 -5.17 -11.59
C THR A 107 7.08 -3.81 -11.35
N ALA A 108 6.93 -3.00 -12.40
CA ALA A 108 6.28 -1.69 -12.28
C ALA A 108 4.84 -1.80 -11.72
N TRP A 109 4.03 -2.71 -12.28
CA TRP A 109 2.64 -2.89 -11.86
C TRP A 109 2.52 -3.40 -10.42
N GLY A 110 3.38 -4.35 -10.03
CA GLY A 110 3.38 -4.88 -8.66
C GLY A 110 3.89 -3.85 -7.66
N ALA A 111 4.95 -3.11 -8.00
CA ALA A 111 5.44 -2.01 -7.19
C ALA A 111 4.33 -0.98 -6.91
N LEU A 112 3.61 -0.56 -7.96
CA LEU A 112 2.48 0.36 -7.81
C LEU A 112 1.37 -0.26 -6.97
N TYR A 113 0.91 -1.47 -7.28
CA TYR A 113 -0.16 -2.11 -6.51
C TYR A 113 0.19 -2.20 -5.03
N PHE A 114 1.38 -2.71 -4.66
CA PHE A 114 1.72 -2.92 -3.27
C PHE A 114 1.91 -1.62 -2.49
N ALA A 115 2.39 -0.55 -3.13
CA ALA A 115 2.44 0.78 -2.50
C ALA A 115 1.04 1.35 -2.21
N LEU A 116 0.06 1.08 -3.08
CA LEU A 116 -1.31 1.58 -2.93
C LEU A 116 -2.20 0.68 -2.08
N SER A 117 -1.95 -0.63 -2.12
CA SER A 117 -2.75 -1.63 -1.44
C SER A 117 -2.60 -1.42 0.06
N GLY A 118 -3.70 -1.02 0.70
CA GLY A 118 -3.74 -0.76 2.14
C GLY A 118 -3.63 -2.02 3.00
N HIS A 119 -3.01 -3.09 2.51
CA HIS A 119 -2.86 -4.35 3.23
C HIS A 119 -1.71 -4.24 4.24
N ALA A 120 -2.09 -4.42 5.51
CA ALA A 120 -1.17 -4.60 6.63
C ALA A 120 -0.21 -5.78 6.37
N PRO A 121 1.01 -5.77 6.95
CA PRO A 121 1.51 -4.83 7.95
C PRO A 121 2.06 -3.53 7.34
N GLU A 122 1.80 -2.44 8.06
CA GLU A 122 2.10 -1.07 7.68
C GLU A 122 3.33 -0.54 8.42
N SER A 123 4.25 -1.43 8.76
CA SER A 123 5.46 -1.05 9.47
C SER A 123 6.38 -0.22 8.60
N ALA A 124 7.26 0.55 9.24
CA ALA A 124 8.27 1.32 8.53
C ALA A 124 9.13 0.41 7.63
N GLU A 125 9.55 -0.75 8.17
CA GLU A 125 10.35 -1.77 7.47
C GLU A 125 9.66 -2.28 6.20
N ARG A 126 8.33 -2.40 6.20
CA ARG A 126 7.57 -2.95 5.07
C ARG A 126 7.16 -1.93 4.05
N VAL A 127 6.83 -0.71 4.49
CA VAL A 127 6.42 0.36 3.58
C VAL A 127 7.62 0.95 2.85
N ALA A 128 8.78 1.03 3.48
CA ALA A 128 10.01 1.52 2.86
C ALA A 128 10.30 0.86 1.50
N PRO A 129 10.41 -0.48 1.39
CA PRO A 129 10.72 -1.12 0.12
C PRO A 129 9.57 -1.03 -0.91
N ARG A 130 8.31 -0.88 -0.48
CA ARG A 130 7.18 -0.59 -1.40
C ARG A 130 7.37 0.75 -2.10
N ILE A 131 7.70 1.80 -1.34
CA ILE A 131 7.98 3.13 -1.89
C ILE A 131 9.22 3.11 -2.79
N GLN A 132 10.30 2.45 -2.35
CA GLN A 132 11.52 2.32 -3.14
C GLN A 132 11.29 1.64 -4.49
N ALA A 133 10.45 0.61 -4.53
CA ALA A 133 10.11 -0.07 -5.77
C ALA A 133 9.34 0.84 -6.75
N VAL A 134 8.39 1.64 -6.26
CA VAL A 134 7.73 2.64 -7.12
C VAL A 134 8.74 3.64 -7.67
N LEU A 135 9.69 4.09 -6.85
CA LEU A 135 10.74 5.01 -7.29
C LEU A 135 11.68 4.38 -8.33
N GLN A 136 11.96 3.08 -8.24
CA GLN A 136 12.73 2.34 -9.24
C GLN A 136 12.02 2.29 -10.59
N PHE A 137 10.68 2.17 -10.60
CA PHE A 137 9.86 2.10 -11.81
C PHE A 137 9.21 3.44 -12.19
N TRP A 138 9.64 4.55 -11.58
CA TRP A 138 8.99 5.85 -11.70
C TRP A 138 8.79 6.27 -13.16
N ASP A 139 9.82 6.08 -13.98
CA ASP A 139 9.80 6.51 -15.37
C ASP A 139 8.77 5.77 -16.23
N SER A 140 8.48 4.50 -15.93
CA SER A 140 7.41 3.76 -16.62
C SER A 140 6.04 4.17 -16.07
N LEU A 141 5.93 4.25 -14.74
CA LEU A 141 4.68 4.52 -14.03
C LEU A 141 4.12 5.93 -14.28
N GLN A 142 4.97 6.93 -14.52
CA GLN A 142 4.51 8.31 -14.73
C GLN A 142 3.69 8.51 -16.01
N HIS A 143 3.71 7.55 -16.94
CA HIS A 143 2.93 7.60 -18.18
C HIS A 143 1.47 7.16 -18.00
N GLY A 144 1.12 6.60 -16.83
CA GLY A 144 -0.25 6.21 -16.51
C GLY A 144 -1.13 7.40 -16.11
N ARG A 145 -2.44 7.26 -16.34
CA ARG A 145 -3.48 8.14 -15.82
C ARG A 145 -4.34 7.34 -14.85
N TYR A 146 -4.48 7.79 -13.62
CA TYR A 146 -5.00 6.97 -12.54
C TYR A 146 -6.33 7.47 -11.98
N LEU A 147 -7.19 6.54 -11.59
CA LEU A 147 -8.34 6.79 -10.71
C LEU A 147 -8.13 6.01 -9.41
N HIS A 148 -8.28 6.69 -8.27
CA HIS A 148 -8.04 6.10 -6.95
C HIS A 148 -9.27 6.16 -6.05
N LYS A 149 -9.36 7.12 -5.12
CA LYS A 149 -10.48 7.20 -4.14
C LYS A 149 -11.42 8.38 -4.35
N LYS A 150 -11.06 9.33 -5.21
CA LYS A 150 -11.83 10.54 -5.49
C LYS A 150 -12.49 10.43 -6.86
N LEU A 151 -13.82 10.49 -6.87
CA LEU A 151 -14.62 10.45 -8.09
C LEU A 151 -14.21 11.55 -9.07
N ASN A 152 -14.21 11.22 -10.36
CA ASN A 152 -13.94 12.16 -11.46
C ASN A 152 -12.63 12.94 -11.34
N THR A 153 -11.66 12.44 -10.57
CA THR A 153 -10.35 13.08 -10.39
C THR A 153 -9.27 12.15 -10.95
N PHE A 154 -8.84 12.46 -12.17
CA PHE A 154 -7.72 11.76 -12.79
C PHE A 154 -6.41 12.27 -12.20
N MET A 155 -5.55 11.35 -11.80
CA MET A 155 -4.29 11.63 -11.13
C MET A 155 -3.11 11.24 -12.02
N SER A 156 -2.08 12.07 -12.02
CA SER A 156 -0.71 11.69 -12.33
C SER A 156 -0.15 10.73 -11.27
N LEU A 157 1.01 10.13 -11.54
CA LEU A 157 1.68 9.30 -10.53
C LEU A 157 2.02 10.08 -9.25
N GLU A 158 2.46 11.34 -9.37
CA GLU A 158 2.77 12.18 -8.20
C GLU A 158 1.55 12.42 -7.32
N GLU A 159 0.42 12.77 -7.93
CA GLU A 159 -0.84 13.01 -7.22
C GLU A 159 -1.35 11.72 -6.58
N LEU A 160 -1.27 10.58 -7.30
CA LEU A 160 -1.66 9.28 -6.79
C LEU A 160 -0.83 8.86 -5.57
N MET A 161 0.49 8.94 -5.69
CA MET A 161 1.41 8.57 -4.60
C MET A 161 1.25 9.52 -3.41
N THR A 162 1.02 10.81 -3.65
CA THR A 162 0.73 11.77 -2.58
C THR A 162 -0.59 11.42 -1.87
N ALA A 163 -1.64 11.08 -2.62
CA ALA A 163 -2.93 10.71 -2.06
C ALA A 163 -2.88 9.40 -1.24
N ALA A 164 -2.11 8.41 -1.69
CA ALA A 164 -2.02 7.10 -1.03
C ALA A 164 -0.98 7.04 0.09
N CYS A 165 0.18 7.69 -0.11
CA CYS A 165 1.37 7.56 0.72
C CYS A 165 1.90 8.91 1.25
N GLY A 166 1.19 10.02 1.07
CA GLY A 166 1.65 11.35 1.49
C GLY A 166 1.97 11.45 2.99
N TRP A 167 1.26 10.68 3.82
CA TRP A 167 1.56 10.53 5.24
C TRP A 167 3.00 10.09 5.52
N ALA A 168 3.59 9.25 4.65
CA ALA A 168 4.96 8.78 4.81
C ALA A 168 5.96 9.93 4.60
N MET A 169 5.72 10.80 3.61
CA MET A 169 6.54 12.00 3.42
C MET A 169 6.42 12.94 4.61
N ASP A 170 5.22 13.12 5.15
CA ASP A 170 4.99 14.03 6.27
C ASP A 170 5.62 13.53 7.58
N ALA A 171 5.59 12.22 7.82
CA ALA A 171 6.18 11.60 9.00
C ALA A 171 7.71 11.51 8.92
N TRP A 172 8.24 11.08 7.77
CA TRP A 172 9.63 10.66 7.62
C TRP A 172 10.51 11.66 6.85
N CYS A 173 9.94 12.62 6.15
CA CYS A 173 10.64 13.70 5.45
C CYS A 173 10.12 15.09 5.87
N PRO A 174 10.21 15.47 7.17
CA PRO A 174 9.66 16.72 7.70
C PRO A 174 10.33 17.99 7.12
N GLU A 175 11.60 17.90 6.72
CA GLU A 175 12.34 19.00 6.10
C GLU A 175 11.89 19.29 4.65
N GLY A 176 11.09 18.40 4.07
CA GLY A 176 10.63 18.49 2.69
C GLY A 176 11.70 18.10 1.67
N GLY A 177 11.47 18.51 0.43
CA GLY A 177 12.33 18.18 -0.71
C GLY A 177 11.86 18.93 -1.95
N THR A 178 12.66 18.89 -3.01
CA THR A 178 12.42 19.67 -4.23
C THR A 178 11.35 19.08 -5.14
N SER A 179 11.04 17.79 -4.99
CA SER A 179 10.01 17.08 -5.76
C SER A 179 9.38 15.93 -4.96
N VAL A 180 8.21 15.45 -5.39
CA VAL A 180 7.55 14.28 -4.78
C VAL A 180 8.44 13.03 -4.77
N PRO A 181 9.10 12.63 -5.88
CA PRO A 181 10.05 11.52 -5.88
C PRO A 181 11.19 11.68 -4.87
N SER A 182 11.75 12.89 -4.76
CA SER A 182 12.86 13.15 -3.83
C SER A 182 12.44 12.99 -2.37
N ARG A 183 11.25 13.48 -2.00
CA ARG A 183 10.69 13.35 -0.66
C ARG A 183 10.38 11.90 -0.32
N PHE A 184 9.81 11.14 -1.25
CA PHE A 184 9.59 9.71 -1.07
C PHE A 184 10.88 8.91 -0.92
N ARG A 185 11.94 9.28 -1.65
CA ARG A 185 13.26 8.64 -1.50
C ARG A 185 13.79 8.82 -0.08
N VAL A 186 13.85 10.06 0.40
CA VAL A 186 14.29 10.38 1.77
C VAL A 186 13.42 9.69 2.82
N ALA A 187 12.09 9.73 2.67
CA ALA A 187 11.17 9.07 3.58
C ALA A 187 11.46 7.57 3.66
N SER A 188 11.55 6.89 2.51
CA SER A 188 11.78 5.45 2.45
C SER A 188 13.15 5.02 2.99
N GLU A 189 14.20 5.80 2.78
CA GLU A 189 15.55 5.53 3.31
C GLU A 189 15.59 5.65 4.84
N ARG A 190 14.89 6.66 5.40
CA ARG A 190 14.75 6.83 6.85
C ARG A 190 13.92 5.70 7.46
N MET A 191 12.79 5.35 6.85
CA MET A 191 11.95 4.23 7.27
C MET A 191 12.72 2.89 7.27
N ALA A 192 13.53 2.63 6.24
CA ALA A 192 14.31 1.39 6.13
C ALA A 192 15.38 1.23 7.22
N ARG A 193 15.82 2.33 7.83
CA ARG A 193 16.84 2.35 8.90
C ARG A 193 16.26 2.71 10.27
N ALA A 194 14.94 2.86 10.35
CA ALA A 194 14.28 3.36 11.54
C ALA A 194 14.46 2.40 12.72
N THR A 195 14.94 2.95 13.83
CA THR A 195 14.87 2.27 15.12
C THR A 195 13.46 2.42 15.72
N ARG A 196 13.20 1.70 16.82
CA ARG A 196 11.95 1.89 17.58
C ARG A 196 11.79 3.34 18.03
N GLU A 197 12.88 3.97 18.48
CA GLU A 197 12.86 5.38 18.92
C GLU A 197 12.53 6.32 17.76
N ASP A 198 13.12 6.11 16.58
CA ASP A 198 12.79 6.92 15.39
C ASP A 198 11.31 6.80 15.02
N CYS A 199 10.74 5.60 15.15
CA CYS A 199 9.31 5.36 14.94
C CYS A 199 8.45 6.07 15.99
N VAL A 200 8.83 6.02 17.27
CA VAL A 200 8.13 6.75 18.36
C VAL A 200 8.10 8.25 18.05
N GLU A 201 9.25 8.84 17.73
CA GLU A 201 9.36 10.26 17.39
C GLU A 201 8.54 10.62 16.15
N ALA A 202 8.51 9.76 15.13
CA ALA A 202 7.69 9.96 13.94
C ALA A 202 6.19 9.91 14.26
N ILE A 203 5.73 8.98 15.12
CA ILE A 203 4.34 8.90 15.58
C ILE A 203 3.96 10.16 16.35
N LEU A 204 4.73 10.52 17.38
CA LEU A 204 4.44 11.68 18.23
C LEU A 204 4.37 12.98 17.41
N ARG A 205 5.24 13.15 16.41
CA ARG A 205 5.19 14.28 15.48
C ARG A 205 3.90 14.37 14.67
N GLN A 206 3.30 13.23 14.31
CA GLN A 206 2.07 13.19 13.51
C GLN A 206 0.79 13.21 14.34
N LEU A 207 0.83 12.90 15.64
CA LEU A 207 -0.36 12.88 16.50
C LEU A 207 -1.22 14.15 16.38
N PRO A 208 -0.66 15.40 16.41
CA PRO A 208 -1.49 16.60 16.28
C PRO A 208 -2.28 16.68 14.97
N ARG A 209 -1.83 16.00 13.91
CA ARG A 209 -2.52 15.92 12.62
C ARG A 209 -3.49 14.75 12.53
N ILE A 210 -3.23 13.67 13.27
CA ILE A 210 -4.01 12.43 13.24
C ILE A 210 -5.19 12.50 14.21
N LEU A 211 -4.98 12.96 15.45
CA LEU A 211 -5.97 12.97 16.51
C LEU A 211 -7.29 13.70 16.15
N PRO A 212 -7.29 14.82 15.38
CA PRO A 212 -8.53 15.46 14.97
C PRO A 212 -9.49 14.58 14.14
N PHE A 213 -9.01 13.46 13.58
CA PHE A 213 -9.84 12.50 12.84
C PHE A 213 -10.51 11.44 13.74
N ALA A 214 -10.21 11.42 15.04
CA ALA A 214 -10.90 10.54 15.99
C ALA A 214 -12.32 11.06 16.29
N ASP A 215 -13.30 10.15 16.29
CA ASP A 215 -14.65 10.44 16.75
C ASP A 215 -14.67 10.37 18.27
N ARG A 216 -14.64 11.54 18.91
CA ARG A 216 -14.64 11.67 20.37
C ARG A 216 -15.85 11.02 21.04
N ASN A 217 -16.96 10.83 20.33
CA ASN A 217 -18.15 10.19 20.88
C ASN A 217 -17.99 8.66 21.01
N GLN A 218 -16.94 8.09 20.40
CA GLN A 218 -16.62 6.66 20.48
C GLN A 218 -15.49 6.36 21.46
N LEU A 219 -15.05 7.34 22.24
CA LEU A 219 -13.98 7.20 23.24
C LEU A 219 -14.57 7.26 24.65
N ASN A 220 -14.20 6.29 25.47
CA ASN A 220 -14.59 6.25 26.88
C ASN A 220 -13.65 7.12 27.74
N HIS A 221 -12.38 7.25 27.35
CA HIS A 221 -11.32 7.96 28.08
C HIS A 221 -10.63 9.02 27.21
N PRO A 222 -11.38 9.97 26.59
CA PRO A 222 -10.83 10.90 25.62
C PRO A 222 -9.74 11.82 26.19
N GLU A 223 -9.77 12.14 27.48
CA GLU A 223 -8.75 12.95 28.16
C GLU A 223 -7.39 12.24 28.26
N VAL A 224 -7.37 10.91 28.25
CA VAL A 224 -6.13 10.12 28.30
C VAL A 224 -5.61 9.86 26.90
N VAL A 225 -6.42 9.26 26.03
CA VAL A 225 -5.94 8.78 24.71
C VAL A 225 -5.70 9.90 23.70
N MET A 226 -6.26 11.09 23.93
CA MET A 226 -6.00 12.28 23.11
C MET A 226 -4.84 13.13 23.64
N ASP A 227 -4.28 12.81 24.80
CA ASP A 227 -3.11 13.50 25.33
C ASP A 227 -1.83 12.97 24.65
N SER A 228 -1.25 13.80 23.78
CA SER A 228 -0.01 13.46 23.06
C SER A 228 1.17 13.14 23.99
N THR A 229 1.16 13.61 25.24
CA THR A 229 2.23 13.34 26.20
C THR A 229 2.15 11.92 26.78
N ALA A 230 0.93 11.41 27.00
CA ALA A 230 0.67 10.05 27.47
C ALA A 230 1.02 8.97 26.41
N TRP A 231 1.01 9.34 25.13
CA TRP A 231 1.36 8.43 24.03
C TRP A 231 2.78 7.86 24.12
N ARG A 232 3.76 8.63 24.62
CA ARG A 232 5.13 8.12 24.70
C ARG A 232 5.23 6.93 25.66
N GLU A 233 4.57 7.04 26.82
CA GLU A 233 4.53 5.97 27.82
C GLU A 233 3.78 4.76 27.26
N HIS A 234 2.63 4.98 26.61
CA HIS A 234 1.87 3.91 25.95
C HIS A 234 2.67 3.19 24.86
N LEU A 235 3.36 3.92 23.99
CA LEU A 235 4.18 3.32 22.93
C LEU A 235 5.34 2.48 23.51
N ALA A 236 5.83 2.81 24.71
CA ALA A 236 6.85 2.04 25.40
C ALA A 236 6.33 0.71 25.96
N THR A 237 5.03 0.61 26.28
CA THR A 237 4.43 -0.62 26.82
C THR A 237 3.98 -1.61 25.74
N LEU A 238 3.84 -1.16 24.47
CA LEU A 238 3.43 -2.05 23.38
C LEU A 238 4.44 -3.16 23.14
N ASP A 239 3.93 -4.38 22.91
CA ASP A 239 4.77 -5.46 22.44
C ASP A 239 5.32 -5.18 21.02
N ALA A 240 6.26 -6.01 20.57
CA ALA A 240 6.88 -5.83 19.26
C ALA A 240 5.88 -5.94 18.09
N ALA A 241 4.88 -6.81 18.19
CA ALA A 241 3.92 -7.08 17.12
C ALA A 241 2.86 -5.98 17.01
N GLU A 242 2.43 -5.41 18.12
CA GLU A 242 1.53 -4.26 18.16
C GLU A 242 2.23 -2.99 17.69
N PHE A 243 3.46 -2.75 18.15
CA PHE A 243 4.25 -1.60 17.72
C PHE A 243 4.54 -1.64 16.22
N ASP A 244 4.91 -2.81 15.69
CA ASP A 244 5.21 -2.99 14.26
C ASP A 244 4.04 -2.49 13.38
N ARG A 245 2.79 -2.78 13.77
CA ARG A 245 1.58 -2.38 13.01
C ARG A 245 1.40 -0.88 12.84
N ILE A 246 1.90 -0.07 13.77
CA ILE A 246 1.76 1.39 13.74
C ILE A 246 3.06 2.12 13.40
N SER A 247 4.18 1.41 13.38
CA SER A 247 5.51 1.98 13.20
C SER A 247 5.69 2.74 11.88
N GLY A 248 4.92 2.45 10.83
CA GLY A 248 4.96 3.26 9.61
C GLY A 248 4.35 4.65 9.77
N VAL A 249 3.51 4.89 10.78
CA VAL A 249 2.79 6.16 11.00
C VAL A 249 1.68 6.42 9.98
N ARG A 250 1.02 5.34 9.50
CA ARG A 250 -0.21 5.49 8.71
C ARG A 250 -1.35 6.00 9.63
N PRO A 251 -2.05 7.09 9.28
CA PRO A 251 -3.09 7.65 10.15
C PRO A 251 -4.16 6.65 10.60
N GLY A 252 -4.63 5.79 9.70
CA GLY A 252 -5.63 4.77 10.01
C GLY A 252 -5.17 3.74 11.04
N ALA A 253 -3.91 3.29 10.99
CA ALA A 253 -3.38 2.35 11.98
C ALA A 253 -3.13 3.01 13.34
N VAL A 254 -2.65 4.26 13.36
CA VAL A 254 -2.49 5.02 14.61
C VAL A 254 -3.85 5.28 15.26
N LEU A 255 -4.88 5.66 14.49
CA LEU A 255 -6.25 5.78 14.98
C LEU A 255 -6.80 4.43 15.48
N GLY A 256 -6.55 3.34 14.74
CA GLY A 256 -6.93 2.00 15.17
C GLY A 256 -6.31 1.62 16.52
N ARG A 257 -5.04 2.00 16.76
CA ARG A 257 -4.39 1.80 18.06
C ARG A 257 -4.95 2.73 19.14
N LEU A 258 -5.32 3.97 18.81
CA LEU A 258 -5.99 4.88 19.73
C LEU A 258 -7.27 4.24 20.30
N TYR A 259 -8.16 3.74 19.44
CA TYR A 259 -9.38 3.04 19.87
C TYR A 259 -9.10 1.68 20.54
N GLY A 260 -7.98 1.03 20.21
CA GLY A 260 -7.49 -0.16 20.92
C GLY A 260 -7.14 0.16 22.36
N TRP A 261 -6.34 1.21 22.56
CA TRP A 261 -5.90 1.68 23.86
C TRP A 261 -7.06 2.14 24.74
N ASP A 262 -7.99 2.93 24.18
CA ASP A 262 -9.18 3.39 24.90
C ASP A 262 -9.96 2.23 25.54
N ARG A 263 -10.14 1.13 24.78
CA ARG A 263 -10.81 -0.08 25.27
C ARG A 263 -9.98 -0.88 26.29
N GLU A 264 -8.66 -0.80 26.24
CA GLU A 264 -7.78 -1.47 27.22
C GLU A 264 -7.83 -0.78 28.58
N LEU A 265 -8.10 0.53 28.62
CA LEU A 265 -8.27 1.28 29.87
C LEU A 265 -9.54 0.88 30.63
N ASP A 266 -10.55 0.31 29.97
CA ASP A 266 -11.76 -0.23 30.64
C ASP A 266 -11.54 -1.60 31.31
N VAL A 267 -10.46 -2.31 30.93
CA VAL A 267 -10.19 -3.68 31.39
C VAL A 267 -9.31 -3.70 32.65
N HIS A 268 -8.84 -2.53 33.10
CA HIS A 268 -7.95 -2.34 34.24
C HIS A 268 -8.56 -1.39 35.27
#